data_AF-W4ISA3-F1
#
_entry.id   AF-W4ISA3-F1
#
_cell.length_a   1.000
_cell.length_b   1.000
_cell.length_c   1.000
_cell.angle_alpha   90.00
_cell.angle_beta   90.00
_cell.angle_gamma   90.00
#
_symmetry.space_group_name_H-M   'P 1'
#
loop_
_entity.id
_entity.type
_entity.pdbx_description
1 polymer ?
#
loop_
_entity_poly.entity_id
_entity_poly.type
_entity_poly.pdbx_seq_one_letter_code
_entity_poly.pdbx_strand_id
1 'polypeptide(L)'
;MDALILDEQIRIYALLPIFVIVVLVCIIKSNLAQMIHPGPKTDMEKLSQNNYLSRFDLLKSNNGLLSPLAFISRKLFYNKPEVGYFNDLPEQANPFDALLKQDPSDLFGMMKNQIPFLVLQLGLGFLINLFFSGYLVGT
;
A
#
# COMPACT_ATOMS: atom_id res chain seq x y z
N MET A 1 -36.20 7.26 36.42
CA MET A 1 -35.01 7.09 35.55
C MET A 1 -34.17 6.04 36.23
N ASP A 2 -34.57 4.77 36.11
CA ASP A 2 -33.89 3.68 36.78
C ASP A 2 -32.53 3.50 36.11
N ALA A 3 -31.46 3.71 36.88
CA ALA A 3 -30.11 3.44 36.44
C ALA A 3 -30.01 1.94 36.18
N LEU A 4 -29.86 1.55 34.92
CA LEU A 4 -29.63 0.17 34.53
C LEU A 4 -28.30 -0.28 35.16
N ILE A 5 -28.37 -0.98 36.29
CA ILE A 5 -27.20 -1.60 36.92
C ILE A 5 -26.94 -2.88 36.12
N LEU A 6 -26.04 -2.79 35.15
CA LEU A 6 -25.55 -3.97 34.43
C LEU A 6 -24.75 -4.84 35.41
N ASP A 7 -25.02 -6.13 35.40
CA ASP A 7 -24.26 -7.12 36.16
C ASP A 7 -22.82 -7.19 35.63
N GLU A 8 -21.85 -6.86 36.49
CA GLU A 8 -20.41 -6.86 36.21
C GLU A 8 -19.92 -8.22 35.71
N GLN A 9 -20.56 -9.31 36.16
CA GLN A 9 -20.18 -10.67 35.77
C GLN A 9 -20.45 -10.92 34.27
N ILE A 10 -21.60 -10.47 33.75
CA ILE A 10 -21.97 -10.65 32.35
C ILE A 10 -20.97 -9.92 31.43
N ARG A 11 -20.47 -8.76 31.86
CA ARG A 11 -19.43 -8.03 31.14
C ARG A 11 -18.17 -8.86 31.00
N ILE A 12 -17.67 -9.48 32.07
CA ILE A 12 -16.42 -10.27 32.02
C ILE A 12 -16.58 -11.51 31.13
N TYR A 13 -17.71 -12.22 31.28
CA TYR A 13 -17.98 -13.44 30.50
C TYR A 13 -18.20 -13.18 29.02
N ALA A 14 -18.63 -11.96 28.64
CA ALA A 14 -18.85 -11.61 27.24
C ALA A 14 -17.66 -10.83 26.64
N LEU A 15 -16.97 -9.99 27.41
CA LEU A 15 -15.82 -9.20 26.93
C LEU A 15 -14.58 -10.07 26.69
N LEU A 16 -14.32 -11.05 27.57
CA LEU A 16 -13.18 -11.96 27.44
C LEU A 16 -13.20 -12.77 26.12
N PRO A 17 -14.32 -13.39 25.69
CA PRO A 17 -14.37 -14.08 24.41
C PRO A 17 -14.27 -13.14 23.20
N ILE A 18 -14.82 -11.91 23.25
CA ILE A 18 -14.57 -10.91 22.19
C ILE A 18 -13.08 -10.66 22.04
N PHE A 19 -12.41 -10.40 23.17
CA PHE A 19 -10.99 -10.08 23.16
C PHE A 19 -10.18 -11.19 22.48
N VAL A 20 -10.47 -12.45 22.83
CA VAL A 20 -9.83 -13.62 22.20
C VAL A 20 -10.12 -13.68 20.70
N ILE A 21 -11.37 -13.47 20.27
CA ILE A 21 -11.75 -13.48 18.85
C ILE A 21 -11.04 -12.37 18.08
N VAL A 22 -11.02 -11.14 18.60
CA VAL A 22 -10.36 -9.99 17.96
C VAL A 22 -8.86 -10.24 17.82
N VAL A 23 -8.21 -10.80 18.84
CA VAL A 23 -6.79 -11.15 18.79
C VAL A 23 -6.53 -12.19 17.70
N LEU A 24 -7.35 -13.26 17.63
CA LEU A 24 -7.23 -14.28 16.58
C LEU A 24 -7.44 -13.70 15.18
N VAL A 25 -8.44 -12.84 14.99
CA VAL A 25 -8.70 -12.17 13.72
C VAL A 25 -7.54 -11.24 13.33
N CYS A 26 -6.92 -10.56 14.29
CA CYS A 26 -5.77 -9.69 14.05
C CYS A 26 -4.54 -10.49 13.59
N ILE A 27 -4.31 -11.67 14.20
CA ILE A 27 -3.28 -12.61 13.76
C ILE A 27 -3.56 -13.09 12.34
N ILE A 28 -4.79 -13.52 12.04
CA ILE A 28 -5.18 -13.96 10.70
C ILE A 28 -4.98 -12.84 9.67
N LYS A 29 -5.37 -11.60 9.99
CA LYS A 29 -5.18 -10.43 9.12
C LYS A 29 -3.71 -10.23 8.78
N SER A 30 -2.84 -10.25 9.79
CA SER A 30 -1.40 -10.03 9.60
C SER A 30 -0.78 -11.09 8.69
N ASN A 31 -1.18 -12.35 8.86
CA ASN A 31 -0.70 -13.44 8.04
C ASN A 31 -1.24 -13.37 6.61
N LEU A 32 -2.54 -13.09 6.43
CA LEU A 32 -3.14 -12.92 5.10
C LEU A 32 -2.54 -11.72 4.35
N ALA A 33 -2.30 -10.60 5.03
CA ALA A 33 -1.67 -9.43 4.42
C ALA A 33 -0.25 -9.75 3.91
N GLN A 34 0.51 -10.56 4.64
CA GLN A 34 1.83 -11.00 4.20
C GLN A 34 1.76 -11.92 2.98
N MET A 35 0.76 -12.79 2.90
CA MET A 35 0.56 -13.71 1.77
C MET A 35 0.03 -13.01 0.51
N ILE A 36 -0.78 -11.97 0.66
CA ILE A 36 -1.38 -11.20 -0.45
C ILE A 36 -0.54 -9.96 -0.73
N HIS A 37 0.77 -10.13 -0.89
CA HIS A 37 1.60 -9.13 -1.57
C HIS A 37 1.58 -9.46 -3.06
N PRO A 38 0.64 -8.90 -3.86
CA PRO A 38 0.82 -8.97 -5.30
C PRO A 38 2.14 -8.28 -5.62
N GLY A 39 3.05 -9.00 -6.28
CA GLY A 39 4.26 -8.40 -6.81
C GLY A 39 3.88 -7.19 -7.66
N PRO A 40 4.55 -6.03 -7.50
CA PRO A 40 4.21 -4.85 -8.27
C PRO A 40 4.25 -5.20 -9.76
N LYS A 41 3.17 -4.91 -10.49
CA LYS A 41 3.17 -5.02 -11.96
C LYS A 41 4.29 -4.12 -12.45
N THR A 42 5.38 -4.76 -12.82
CA THR A 42 6.63 -4.08 -13.07
C THR A 42 6.63 -3.66 -14.51
N ASP A 43 6.37 -2.37 -14.73
CA ASP A 43 6.52 -1.73 -16.01
C ASP A 43 8.04 -1.58 -16.28
N MET A 44 8.55 -2.44 -17.17
CA MET A 44 9.99 -2.55 -17.45
C MET A 44 10.58 -1.22 -17.95
N GLU A 45 9.79 -0.43 -18.68
CA GLU A 45 10.22 0.88 -19.17
C GLU A 45 10.37 1.87 -18.01
N LYS A 46 9.38 1.94 -17.11
CA LYS A 46 9.44 2.80 -15.92
C LYS A 46 10.56 2.38 -14.95
N LEU A 47 10.81 1.08 -14.79
CA LEU A 47 11.97 0.63 -14.01
C LEU A 47 13.28 1.05 -14.64
N SER A 48 13.42 0.86 -15.95
CA SER A 48 14.60 1.27 -16.69
C SER A 48 14.88 2.76 -16.49
N GLN A 49 13.86 3.61 -16.66
CA GLN A 49 13.97 5.06 -16.43
C GLN A 49 14.39 5.40 -15.00
N ASN A 50 13.76 4.79 -13.99
CA ASN A 50 14.14 5.01 -12.58
C ASN A 50 15.60 4.61 -12.29
N ASN A 51 16.09 3.53 -12.92
CA ASN A 51 17.48 3.12 -12.80
C ASN A 51 18.43 4.16 -13.42
N TYR A 52 18.11 4.69 -14.60
CA TYR A 52 18.91 5.74 -15.24
C TYR A 52 18.90 7.05 -14.46
N LEU A 53 17.77 7.42 -13.87
CA LEU A 53 17.63 8.58 -12.98
C LEU A 53 18.50 8.42 -11.72
N SER A 54 18.39 7.27 -11.04
CA SER A 54 19.19 6.96 -9.86
C SER A 54 20.69 6.99 -10.18
N ARG A 55 21.08 6.46 -11.35
CA ARG A 55 22.46 6.51 -11.82
C ARG A 55 22.95 7.93 -12.09
N PHE A 56 22.08 8.80 -12.60
CA PHE A 56 22.40 10.22 -12.78
C PHE A 56 22.56 10.94 -11.43
N ASP A 57 21.71 10.67 -10.44
CA ASP A 57 21.83 11.23 -9.09
C ASP A 57 23.13 10.78 -8.40
N LEU A 58 23.52 9.52 -8.59
CA LEU A 58 24.82 9.03 -8.14
C LEU A 58 25.98 9.74 -8.84
N LEU A 59 25.90 9.98 -10.15
CA LEU A 59 26.90 10.72 -10.90
C LEU A 59 27.04 12.17 -10.41
N LYS A 60 25.92 12.83 -10.11
CA LYS A 60 25.87 14.21 -9.60
C LYS A 60 26.44 14.30 -8.19
N SER A 61 26.05 13.40 -7.29
CA SER A 61 26.50 13.37 -5.89
C SER A 61 27.96 12.96 -5.73
N ASN A 62 28.48 12.10 -6.61
CA ASN A 62 29.83 11.55 -6.53
C ASN A 62 30.79 12.09 -7.62
N ASN A 63 30.63 13.36 -8.01
CA ASN A 63 31.38 13.96 -9.11
C ASN A 63 32.91 14.00 -8.90
N GLY A 64 33.38 13.99 -7.65
CA GLY A 64 34.81 14.04 -7.29
C GLY A 64 35.55 12.70 -7.31
N LEU A 65 34.84 11.58 -7.47
CA LEU A 65 35.44 10.23 -7.50
C LEU A 65 35.90 9.79 -8.89
N LEU A 66 35.45 10.50 -9.93
CA LEU A 66 35.71 10.16 -11.32
C LEU A 66 36.76 11.09 -11.93
N SER A 67 37.51 10.60 -12.91
CA SER A 67 38.37 11.47 -13.70
C SER A 67 37.52 12.52 -14.45
N PRO A 68 38.01 13.75 -14.65
CA PRO A 68 37.25 14.81 -15.29
C PRO A 68 36.68 14.42 -16.66
N LEU A 69 37.46 13.70 -17.48
CA LEU A 69 37.02 13.20 -18.78
C LEU A 69 35.89 12.16 -18.66
N ALA A 70 35.98 11.24 -17.70
CA ALA A 70 34.94 10.24 -17.48
C ALA A 70 33.64 10.85 -16.95
N PHE A 71 33.74 11.92 -16.16
CA PHE A 71 32.57 12.67 -15.70
C PHE A 71 31.89 13.41 -16.86
N ILE A 72 32.67 14.13 -17.68
CA ILE A 72 32.14 14.89 -18.83
C ILE A 72 31.47 13.97 -19.84
N SER A 73 32.08 12.83 -20.19
CA SER A 73 31.49 11.89 -21.16
C SER A 73 30.15 11.32 -20.68
N ARG A 74 30.04 10.99 -19.39
CA ARG A 74 28.78 10.52 -18.77
C ARG A 74 27.74 11.63 -18.68
N LYS A 75 28.14 12.86 -18.33
CA LYS A 75 27.25 14.03 -18.33
C LYS A 75 26.69 14.32 -19.72
N LEU A 76 27.52 14.19 -20.75
CA LEU A 76 27.11 14.38 -22.14
C LEU A 76 26.08 13.33 -22.57
N PHE A 77 26.19 12.08 -22.15
CA PHE A 77 25.17 11.06 -22.46
C PHE A 77 23.75 11.47 -22.02
N TYR A 78 23.62 12.07 -20.84
CA TYR A 78 22.33 12.49 -20.29
C TYR A 78 21.84 13.83 -20.88
N ASN A 79 22.73 14.82 -21.01
CA ASN A 79 22.38 16.21 -21.29
C ASN A 79 22.79 16.71 -22.70
N LYS A 80 23.11 15.81 -23.64
CA LYS A 80 23.46 16.24 -25.00
C LYS A 80 22.28 17.01 -25.61
N PRO A 81 22.48 18.19 -26.20
CA PRO A 81 21.41 18.88 -26.92
C PRO A 81 20.88 17.95 -28.02
N GLU A 82 19.56 17.84 -28.10
CA GLU A 82 18.77 17.04 -29.07
C GLU A 82 18.85 15.51 -28.97
N VAL A 83 19.93 14.92 -28.45
CA VAL A 83 20.13 13.45 -28.42
C VAL A 83 20.39 12.88 -27.02
N GLY A 84 20.27 13.72 -25.99
CA GLY A 84 20.45 13.30 -24.60
C GLY A 84 19.34 12.36 -24.17
N TYR A 85 19.68 11.37 -23.35
CA TYR A 85 18.72 10.36 -22.84
C TYR A 85 17.46 10.99 -22.20
N PHE A 86 17.58 12.18 -21.61
CA PHE A 86 16.45 12.88 -21.00
C PHE A 86 15.61 13.72 -21.98
N ASN A 87 16.07 13.95 -23.21
CA ASN A 87 15.27 14.65 -24.22
C ASN A 87 14.28 13.71 -24.91
N ASP A 88 14.60 12.42 -25.01
CA ASP A 88 13.78 11.38 -25.64
C ASP A 88 12.86 10.65 -24.64
N LEU A 89 12.69 11.20 -23.43
CA LEU A 89 11.80 10.62 -22.43
C LEU A 89 10.36 10.64 -22.96
N PRO A 90 9.65 9.49 -22.97
CA PRO A 90 8.23 9.48 -23.29
C PRO A 90 7.51 10.39 -22.30
N GLU A 91 6.60 11.20 -22.83
CA GLU A 91 5.80 12.16 -22.07
C GLU A 91 5.27 11.49 -20.80
N GLN A 92 5.62 12.03 -19.63
CA GLN A 92 5.12 11.51 -18.36
C GLN A 92 3.60 11.55 -18.44
N ALA A 93 2.96 10.38 -18.57
CA ALA A 93 1.52 10.30 -18.56
C ALA A 93 1.03 11.03 -17.31
N ASN A 94 0.28 12.12 -17.51
CA ASN A 94 -0.26 12.90 -16.42
C ASN A 94 -0.93 11.93 -15.43
N PRO A 95 -0.72 12.07 -14.12
CA PRO A 95 -1.35 11.19 -13.14
C PRO A 95 -2.89 11.17 -13.29
N PHE A 96 -3.46 12.25 -13.84
CA PHE A 96 -4.88 12.34 -14.21
C PHE A 96 -5.25 11.50 -15.45
N ASP A 97 -4.40 11.47 -16.49
CA ASP A 97 -4.60 10.61 -17.67
C ASP A 97 -4.39 9.14 -17.35
N ALA A 98 -3.48 8.81 -16.42
CA ALA A 98 -3.27 7.46 -15.93
C ALA A 98 -4.47 6.91 -15.15
N LEU A 99 -5.21 7.78 -14.44
CA LEU A 99 -6.46 7.44 -13.77
C LEU A 99 -7.62 7.24 -14.76
N LEU A 100 -7.68 8.05 -15.82
CA LEU A 100 -8.72 7.93 -16.85
C LEU A 100 -8.49 6.73 -17.78
N LYS A 101 -7.24 6.30 -17.96
CA LYS A 101 -6.84 5.12 -18.75
C LYS A 101 -6.67 3.86 -17.90
N GLN A 102 -7.02 3.89 -16.62
CA GLN A 102 -6.87 2.75 -15.73
C GLN A 102 -7.84 1.65 -16.18
N ASP A 103 -7.30 0.64 -16.87
CA ASP A 103 -8.08 -0.50 -17.34
C ASP A 103 -8.89 -1.11 -16.18
N PRO A 104 -10.12 -1.62 -16.43
CA PRO A 104 -10.96 -2.23 -15.40
C PRO A 104 -10.21 -3.27 -14.56
N SER A 105 -9.24 -3.95 -15.16
CA SER A 105 -8.36 -4.95 -14.55
C SER A 105 -7.39 -4.40 -13.49
N ASP A 106 -6.91 -3.16 -13.63
CA ASP A 106 -5.99 -2.52 -12.68
C ASP A 106 -6.74 -1.92 -11.49
N LEU A 107 -7.94 -1.38 -11.73
CA LEU A 107 -8.87 -1.00 -10.66
C LEU A 107 -9.27 -2.22 -9.83
N PHE A 108 -9.51 -3.36 -10.49
CA PHE A 108 -9.78 -4.64 -9.84
C PHE A 108 -8.61 -5.12 -8.99
N GLY A 109 -7.37 -4.88 -9.41
CA GLY A 109 -6.17 -5.19 -8.64
C GLY A 109 -6.09 -4.42 -7.32
N MET A 110 -6.38 -3.12 -7.34
CA MET A 110 -6.48 -2.30 -6.12
C MET A 110 -7.64 -2.72 -5.22
N MET A 111 -8.82 -2.95 -5.78
CA MET A 111 -9.97 -3.43 -5.01
C MET A 111 -9.71 -4.79 -4.38
N LYS A 112 -9.07 -5.73 -5.11
CA LYS A 112 -8.73 -7.05 -4.59
C LYS A 112 -7.83 -6.98 -3.36
N ASN A 113 -6.95 -5.99 -3.28
CA ASN A 113 -6.11 -5.78 -2.10
C ASN A 113 -6.90 -5.21 -0.90
N GLN A 114 -8.02 -4.53 -1.15
CA GLN A 114 -8.91 -4.01 -0.10
C GLN A 114 -9.99 -5.01 0.34
N ILE A 115 -10.32 -6.02 -0.49
CA ILE A 115 -11.32 -7.05 -0.16
C ILE A 115 -11.01 -7.78 1.16
N PRO A 116 -9.78 -8.26 1.44
CA PRO A 116 -9.46 -8.91 2.71
C PRO A 116 -9.76 -8.01 3.91
N PHE A 117 -9.45 -6.71 3.81
CA PHE A 117 -9.73 -5.75 4.87
C PHE A 117 -11.24 -5.57 5.09
N LEU A 118 -12.00 -5.39 4.00
CA LEU A 118 -13.45 -5.24 4.06
C LEU A 118 -14.14 -6.49 4.64
N VAL A 119 -13.72 -7.68 4.22
CA VAL A 119 -14.27 -8.96 4.72
C VAL A 119 -13.98 -9.12 6.21
N LEU A 120 -12.77 -8.82 6.66
CA LEU A 120 -12.42 -8.92 8.08
C LEU A 120 -13.21 -7.91 8.92
N GLN A 121 -13.39 -6.68 8.43
CA GLN A 121 -14.15 -5.64 9.13
C GLN A 121 -15.65 -5.99 9.24
N LEU A 122 -16.26 -6.45 8.14
CA LEU A 122 -17.65 -6.89 8.14
C LEU A 122 -17.85 -8.17 8.97
N GLY A 123 -16.91 -9.11 8.89
CA GLY A 123 -16.92 -10.34 9.69
C GLY A 123 -16.86 -10.04 11.19
N LEU A 124 -16.02 -9.10 11.62
CA LEU A 124 -16.00 -8.63 13.01
C LEU A 124 -17.33 -7.99 13.42
N GLY A 125 -17.89 -7.11 12.59
CA GLY A 125 -19.21 -6.50 12.87
C GLY A 125 -20.34 -7.53 12.99
N PHE A 126 -20.33 -8.55 12.13
CA PHE A 126 -21.29 -9.65 12.17
C PHE A 126 -21.11 -10.52 13.42
N LEU A 127 -19.88 -10.88 13.79
CA LEU A 127 -19.59 -11.66 15.00
C LEU A 127 -20.00 -10.88 16.25
N ILE A 128 -19.68 -9.59 16.32
CA ILE A 128 -20.11 -8.74 17.42
C ILE A 128 -21.65 -8.70 17.47
N ASN A 129 -22.33 -8.53 16.34
CA ASN A 129 -23.79 -8.55 16.32
C ASN A 129 -24.36 -9.90 16.79
N LEU A 130 -23.83 -11.03 16.33
CA LEU A 130 -24.30 -12.37 16.72
C LEU A 130 -24.14 -12.63 18.22
N PHE A 131 -23.01 -12.24 18.82
CA PHE A 131 -22.72 -12.51 20.24
C PHE A 131 -23.30 -11.45 21.20
N PHE A 132 -23.59 -10.23 20.72
CA PHE A 132 -23.99 -9.09 21.57
C PHE A 132 -25.34 -8.46 21.23
N SER A 133 -26.05 -8.92 20.21
CA SER A 133 -27.39 -8.41 19.84
C SER A 133 -28.40 -8.49 21.01
N GLY A 134 -28.19 -9.38 21.98
CA GLY A 134 -29.04 -9.54 23.17
C GLY A 134 -28.56 -8.84 24.45
N TYR A 135 -27.38 -8.21 24.47
CA TYR A 135 -26.80 -7.61 25.68
C TYR A 135 -26.39 -6.15 25.43
N LEU A 136 -26.86 -5.24 26.29
CA LEU A 136 -26.30 -3.89 26.37
C LEU A 136 -24.87 -4.02 26.91
N VAL A 137 -23.88 -3.68 26.09
CA VAL A 137 -22.45 -3.69 26.50
C VAL A 137 -21.94 -2.28 26.81
N GLY A 138 -22.70 -1.25 26.47
CA GLY A 138 -22.38 0.15 26.77
C GLY A 138 -23.58 0.83 27.41
N THR A 139 -23.29 1.77 28.30
CA THR A 139 -24.23 2.79 28.79
C THR A 139 -24.81 3.60 27.65
#